data_AF-M2BD40-F1
#
_entry.id   AF-M2BD40-F1
#
_cell.length_a   1.000
_cell.length_b   1.000
_cell.length_c   1.000
_cell.angle_alpha   90.00
_cell.angle_beta   90.00
_cell.angle_gamma   90.00
#
_symmetry.space_group_name_H-M   'P 1'
#
loop_
_entity.id
_entity.type
_entity.pdbx_description
1 polymer ?
#
loop_
_entity_poly.entity_id
_entity_poly.type
_entity_poly.pdbx_seq_one_letter_code
_entity_poly.pdbx_strand_id
1 'polypeptide(L)'
;MLEFWKRIKILLKDKNINQQNLAASLDIPSDTFSKWIQKDRLPDAEQTYKIANALGVSVEYLVTGIQSGNKEKIDRIVENLTIAIEDIKNLK
;
A
#
# COMPACT_ATOMS: atom_id res chain seq x y z
N MET A 1 10.53 -2.68 -16.07
CA MET A 1 9.91 -2.98 -14.78
C MET A 1 8.83 -1.95 -14.51
N LEU A 2 7.59 -2.38 -14.57
CA LEU A 2 6.39 -1.62 -14.26
C LEU A 2 6.51 -1.01 -12.88
N GLU A 3 5.96 0.21 -12.72
CA GLU A 3 5.90 0.89 -11.43
C GLU A 3 5.20 0.04 -10.37
N PHE A 4 4.21 -0.77 -10.77
CA PHE A 4 3.57 -1.77 -9.93
C PHE A 4 4.58 -2.68 -9.20
N TRP A 5 5.52 -3.28 -9.94
CA TRP A 5 6.52 -4.18 -9.37
C TRP A 5 7.60 -3.44 -8.58
N LYS A 6 7.93 -2.20 -8.96
CA LYS A 6 8.85 -1.36 -8.18
C LYS A 6 8.27 -1.04 -6.81
N ARG A 7 6.97 -0.70 -6.72
CA ARG A 7 6.27 -0.43 -5.46
C ARG A 7 6.24 -1.65 -4.56
N ILE A 8 5.93 -2.82 -5.09
CA ILE A 8 5.98 -4.07 -4.32
C ILE A 8 7.38 -4.31 -3.76
N LYS A 9 8.44 -4.11 -4.56
CA LYS A 9 9.82 -4.24 -4.07
C LYS A 9 10.15 -3.30 -2.92
N ILE A 10 9.67 -2.05 -2.96
CA ILE A 10 9.84 -1.08 -1.87
C ILE A 10 9.11 -1.57 -0.63
N LEU A 11 7.83 -1.94 -0.75
CA LEU A 11 7.02 -2.44 0.36
C LEU A 11 7.59 -3.70 1.02
N LEU A 12 8.13 -4.63 0.22
CA LEU A 12 8.81 -5.82 0.71
C LEU A 12 10.05 -5.48 1.55
N LYS A 13 10.86 -4.51 1.08
CA LYS A 13 12.02 -4.00 1.81
C LYS A 13 11.62 -3.35 3.13
N ASP A 14 10.59 -2.50 3.12
CA ASP A 14 10.11 -1.81 4.31
C ASP A 14 9.59 -2.78 5.38
N LYS A 15 9.02 -3.90 4.95
CA LYS A 15 8.52 -4.98 5.83
C LYS A 15 9.56 -6.05 6.16
N ASN A 16 10.78 -5.94 5.65
CA ASN A 16 11.84 -6.93 5.81
C ASN A 16 11.43 -8.37 5.43
N ILE A 17 10.65 -8.51 4.35
CA ILE A 17 10.25 -9.79 3.77
C ILE A 17 10.69 -9.88 2.32
N ASN A 18 10.88 -11.10 1.82
CA ASN A 18 11.25 -11.33 0.42
C ASN A 18 10.04 -11.77 -0.44
N GLN A 19 10.25 -11.88 -1.76
CA GLN A 19 9.20 -12.27 -2.71
C GLN A 19 8.67 -13.69 -2.46
N GLN A 20 9.52 -14.62 -1.99
CA GLN A 20 9.14 -16.00 -1.71
C GLN A 20 8.21 -16.07 -0.50
N ASN A 21 8.50 -15.28 0.55
CA ASN A 21 7.65 -15.16 1.73
C ASN A 21 6.26 -14.64 1.35
N LEU A 22 6.19 -13.60 0.52
CA LEU A 22 4.92 -13.06 0.04
C LEU A 22 4.17 -14.09 -0.82
N ALA A 23 4.83 -14.72 -1.79
CA ALA A 23 4.20 -15.74 -2.63
C ALA A 23 3.64 -16.91 -1.80
N ALA A 24 4.41 -17.41 -0.83
CA ALA A 24 3.98 -18.48 0.08
C ALA A 24 2.75 -18.07 0.92
N SER A 25 2.72 -16.84 1.44
CA SER A 25 1.58 -16.33 2.22
C SER A 25 0.27 -16.23 1.42
N LEU A 26 0.36 -16.20 0.08
CA LEU A 26 -0.76 -16.07 -0.84
C LEU A 26 -1.12 -17.39 -1.54
N ASP A 27 -0.45 -18.49 -1.19
CA ASP A 27 -0.55 -19.78 -1.88
C ASP A 27 -0.27 -19.67 -3.39
N ILE A 28 0.66 -18.79 -3.75
CA ILE A 28 1.12 -18.60 -5.12
C ILE A 28 2.44 -19.35 -5.28
N PRO A 29 2.59 -20.24 -6.27
CA PRO A 29 3.87 -20.86 -6.55
C PRO A 29 4.96 -19.79 -6.82
N SER A 30 6.09 -19.89 -6.11
CA SER A 30 7.19 -18.92 -6.21
C SER A 30 7.69 -18.69 -7.65
N ASP A 31 7.64 -19.74 -8.48
CA ASP A 31 7.98 -19.66 -9.91
C ASP A 31 6.97 -18.82 -10.70
N THR A 32 5.67 -18.96 -10.43
CA THR A 32 4.62 -18.13 -11.03
C THR A 32 4.81 -16.65 -10.67
N PHE A 33 5.04 -16.36 -9.38
CA PHE A 33 5.26 -14.99 -8.92
C PHE A 33 6.53 -14.38 -9.54
N SER A 34 7.61 -15.15 -9.59
CA SER A 34 8.87 -14.74 -10.22
C SER A 34 8.70 -14.50 -11.72
N LYS A 35 7.95 -15.35 -12.43
CA LYS A 35 7.63 -15.17 -13.86
C LYS A 35 6.85 -13.90 -14.12
N TRP A 36 5.92 -13.52 -13.24
CA TRP A 36 5.20 -12.25 -13.37
C TRP A 36 6.15 -11.05 -13.29
N ILE A 37 7.05 -11.04 -12.30
CA ILE A 37 8.02 -9.96 -12.11
C ILE A 37 9.02 -9.89 -13.28
N GLN A 38 9.56 -11.05 -13.70
CA GLN A 38 10.57 -11.13 -14.77
C GLN A 38 10.00 -10.71 -16.12
N LYS A 39 8.77 -11.13 -16.44
CA LYS A 39 8.08 -10.77 -17.69
C LYS A 39 7.37 -9.43 -17.62
N ASP A 40 7.49 -8.72 -16.51
CA ASP A 40 6.79 -7.47 -16.26
C ASP A 40 5.27 -7.59 -16.49
N ARG A 41 4.70 -8.76 -16.16
CA ARG A 41 3.29 -9.09 -16.35
C ARG A 41 2.53 -8.79 -15.06
N LEU A 42 1.39 -8.11 -15.17
CA LEU A 42 0.51 -7.89 -14.02
C LEU A 42 -0.24 -9.17 -13.64
N PRO A 43 -0.45 -9.43 -12.33
CA PRO A 43 -1.42 -10.42 -11.90
C PRO A 43 -2.84 -10.01 -12.33
N ASP A 44 -3.79 -10.94 -12.26
CA ASP A 44 -5.20 -10.57 -12.39
C ASP A 44 -5.68 -9.72 -11.19
N ALA A 45 -6.92 -9.27 -11.25
CA ALA A 45 -7.49 -8.40 -10.22
C ALA A 45 -7.56 -9.07 -8.83
N GLU A 46 -7.87 -10.37 -8.76
CA GLU A 46 -7.98 -11.10 -7.50
C GLU A 46 -6.60 -11.25 -6.85
N GLN A 47 -5.59 -11.64 -7.62
CA GLN A 47 -4.23 -11.77 -7.15
C GLN A 47 -3.63 -10.41 -6.76
N THR A 48 -3.94 -9.37 -7.53
CA THR A 48 -3.53 -8.00 -7.20
C THR A 48 -4.13 -7.53 -5.87
N TYR A 49 -5.41 -7.83 -5.63
CA TYR A 49 -6.08 -7.54 -4.37
C TYR A 49 -5.44 -8.28 -3.19
N LYS A 50 -5.16 -9.59 -3.35
CA LYS A 50 -4.49 -10.40 -2.34
C LYS A 50 -3.10 -9.84 -1.98
N ILE A 51 -2.31 -9.46 -2.99
CA ILE A 51 -1.00 -8.83 -2.80
C ILE A 51 -1.14 -7.50 -2.04
N ALA A 52 -2.07 -6.65 -2.44
CA ALA A 52 -2.29 -5.35 -1.79
C ALA A 52 -2.66 -5.53 -0.31
N ASN A 53 -3.57 -6.46 -0.01
CA ASN A 53 -4.00 -6.76 1.36
C ASN A 53 -2.85 -7.31 2.22
N ALA A 54 -2.06 -8.27 1.69
CA ALA A 54 -0.90 -8.80 2.40
C ALA A 54 0.17 -7.73 2.68
N LEU A 55 0.28 -6.74 1.80
CA LEU A 55 1.19 -5.60 1.97
C LEU A 55 0.56 -4.44 2.76
N GLY A 56 -0.72 -4.50 3.14
CA GLY A 56 -1.41 -3.46 3.90
C GLY A 56 -1.58 -2.15 3.13
N VAL A 57 -1.77 -2.21 1.82
CA VAL A 57 -2.00 -1.06 0.94
C VAL A 57 -3.23 -1.29 0.06
N SER A 58 -3.72 -0.24 -0.61
CA SER A 58 -4.80 -0.38 -1.58
C SER A 58 -4.28 -0.89 -2.93
N VAL A 59 -5.16 -1.55 -3.71
CA VAL A 59 -4.88 -1.90 -5.11
C VAL A 59 -4.57 -0.64 -5.92
N GLU A 60 -5.31 0.44 -5.67
CA GLU A 60 -5.06 1.74 -6.28
C GLU A 60 -3.63 2.20 -6.03
N TYR A 61 -3.12 2.12 -4.80
CA TYR A 61 -1.74 2.49 -4.49
C TYR A 61 -0.73 1.64 -5.28
N LEU A 62 -0.95 0.34 -5.42
CA LEU A 62 -0.05 -0.51 -6.21
C LEU A 62 -0.01 -0.10 -7.69
N VAL A 63 -1.15 0.34 -8.25
CA VAL A 63 -1.27 0.69 -9.67
C VAL A 63 -0.84 2.13 -9.95
N THR A 64 -1.35 3.09 -9.18
CA THR A 64 -1.19 4.54 -9.42
C THR A 64 -0.10 5.16 -8.56
N GLY A 65 0.17 4.57 -7.38
CA GLY A 65 1.00 5.16 -6.34
C GLY A 65 0.35 6.19 -5.47
N ILE A 66 -0.92 6.47 -5.70
CA ILE A 66 -1.68 7.43 -4.92
C ILE A 66 -2.26 6.67 -3.73
N GLN A 67 -1.89 7.11 -2.53
CA GLN A 67 -2.46 6.58 -1.31
C GLN A 67 -3.77 7.31 -1.02
N SER A 68 -4.85 6.82 -1.63
CA SER A 68 -6.22 7.17 -1.27
C SER A 68 -6.50 6.65 0.14
N GLY A 69 -6.72 7.56 1.10
CA GLY A 69 -6.98 7.21 2.50
C GLY A 69 -6.46 8.19 3.54
N ASN A 70 -5.57 9.12 3.16
CA ASN A 70 -5.15 10.16 4.10
C ASN A 70 -6.19 11.28 4.24
N LYS A 71 -7.16 11.41 3.33
CA LYS A 71 -8.14 12.49 3.37
C LYS A 71 -8.92 12.49 4.69
N GLU A 72 -9.54 11.39 5.08
CA GLU A 72 -10.26 11.31 6.37
C GLU A 72 -9.35 11.54 7.58
N LYS A 73 -8.10 11.06 7.52
CA LYS A 73 -7.14 11.24 8.61
C LYS A 73 -6.68 12.70 8.71
N ILE A 74 -6.47 13.36 7.58
CA ILE A 74 -6.16 14.79 7.46
C ILE A 74 -7.35 15.61 7.95
N ASP A 75 -8.57 15.30 7.50
CA ASP A 75 -9.80 15.99 7.89
C ASP A 75 -9.97 15.97 9.42
N ARG A 76 -9.78 14.81 10.06
CA ARG A 76 -9.79 14.68 11.53
C ARG A 76 -8.68 15.48 12.21
N ILE A 77 -7.46 15.49 11.66
CA ILE A 77 -6.35 16.27 12.21
C ILE A 77 -6.67 17.77 12.14
N VAL A 78 -7.18 18.24 10.99
CA VAL A 78 -7.56 19.63 10.77
C VAL A 78 -8.68 20.05 11.72
N GLU A 79 -9.69 19.21 11.90
CA GLU A 79 -10.79 19.44 12.84
C GLU A 79 -10.25 19.60 14.27
N ASN A 80 -9.44 18.65 14.75
CA ASN A 80 -8.86 18.69 16.10
C ASN A 80 -7.99 19.94 16.32
N LEU A 81 -7.18 20.33 15.33
CA LEU A 81 -6.35 21.54 15.41
C LEU A 81 -7.21 22.80 15.47
N THR A 82 -8.31 22.83 14.73
CA THR A 82 -9.23 23.98 14.71
C THR A 82 -9.89 24.18 16.07
N ILE A 83 -10.38 23.10 16.69
CA ILE A 83 -10.96 23.13 18.04
C ILE A 83 -9.93 23.66 19.05
N ALA A 84 -8.72 23.10 19.06
CA ALA A 84 -7.67 23.50 19.99
C ALA A 84 -7.30 24.99 19.85
N ILE A 85 -7.27 25.53 18.62
CA ILE A 85 -7.01 26.95 18.38
C ILE A 85 -8.14 27.81 18.96
N GLU A 86 -9.39 27.39 18.82
CA GLU A 86 -10.54 28.13 19.34
C GLU A 86 -10.56 28.15 20.87
N ASP A 87 -10.29 27.01 21.50
CA ASP A 87 -10.14 26.92 22.96
C ASP A 87 -9.05 27.87 23.46
N ILE A 88 -7.89 27.94 22.79
CA ILE A 88 -6.80 28.84 23.15
C ILE A 88 -7.22 30.32 23.05
N LYS A 89 -8.01 30.70 22.03
CA LYS A 89 -8.50 32.09 21.91
C LYS A 89 -9.44 32.46 23.05
N ASN A 90 -10.27 31.52 23.48
CA ASN A 90 -11.26 31.71 24.54
C ASN A 90 -10.66 31.72 25.96
N LEU A 91 -9.37 31.39 26.11
CA LEU A 91 -8.64 31.50 27.38
C LEU A 91 -8.13 32.93 27.67
N LYS A 92 -8.29 33.88 26.75
CA LYS A 92 -7.99 35.30 26.92
C LYS A 92 -9.26 36.10 27.16
#